data_AF-A0A4D9DZV7-F1
#
_entry.id   AF-A0A4D9DZV7-F1
#
_cell.length_a   1.000
_cell.length_b   1.000
_cell.length_c   1.000
_cell.angle_alpha   90.00
_cell.angle_beta   90.00
_cell.angle_gamma   90.00
#
_symmetry.space_group_name_H-M   'P 1'
#
loop_
_entity.id
_entity.type
_entity.pdbx_description
1 polymer ?
#
loop_
_entity_poly.entity_id
_entity_poly.type
_entity_poly.pdbx_seq_one_letter_code
_entity_poly.pdbx_strand_id
1 'polypeptide(L)'
;MRGWAAGGLLRLGLLLLYGVCSALSLEIKVDPEVQAFVDEQVTLKCSFRSFSPITQKLTVDWTYQPLTGGRMETIFHYQSVAYPAVVGTFRDRISWVGNVAKGDASIAIQNLTMNDNGTFTCAVKNPPDVHHNIPQTKLTVTHRGFSFQLTSAVLLSILVFLPSAIVVILLLVRMGRKFGVLKHRKKSGYKKSSIEVSDEPEHTEQGTCLGRMGTWCLQCVDTDEEEPY
;
A
#
# COMPACT_ATOMS: atom_id res chain seq x y z
N MET A 1 30.14 43.88 -60.67
CA MET A 1 30.72 43.23 -59.47
C MET A 1 29.65 43.11 -58.37
N ARG A 2 28.66 42.21 -58.47
CA ARG A 2 27.62 42.03 -57.42
C ARG A 2 27.11 40.60 -57.20
N GLY A 3 27.52 39.62 -58.03
CA GLY A 3 26.95 38.26 -58.00
C GLY A 3 27.64 37.24 -57.06
N TRP A 4 28.82 37.55 -56.50
CA TRP A 4 29.61 36.55 -55.77
C TRP A 4 29.24 36.42 -54.29
N ALA A 5 28.66 37.47 -53.69
CA ALA A 5 28.26 37.46 -52.27
C ALA A 5 27.00 36.60 -52.01
N ALA A 6 26.05 36.58 -52.94
CA ALA A 6 24.80 35.84 -52.80
C ALA A 6 25.01 34.31 -52.83
N GLY A 7 25.92 33.83 -53.67
CA GLY A 7 26.24 32.40 -53.76
C GLY A 7 26.96 31.85 -52.52
N GLY A 8 27.78 32.67 -51.85
CA GLY A 8 28.46 32.31 -50.61
C GLY A 8 27.50 32.17 -49.43
N LEU A 9 26.55 33.10 -49.29
CA LEU A 9 25.53 33.07 -48.24
C LEU A 9 24.55 31.90 -48.41
N LEU A 10 24.15 31.57 -49.65
CA LEU A 10 23.33 30.40 -49.94
C LEU A 10 24.05 29.08 -49.59
N ARG A 11 25.36 28.98 -49.88
CA ARG A 11 26.16 27.79 -49.54
C ARG A 11 26.39 27.64 -48.04
N LEU A 12 26.64 28.74 -47.31
CA LEU A 12 26.73 28.71 -45.85
C LEU A 12 25.38 28.36 -45.20
N GLY A 13 24.28 28.93 -45.70
CA GLY A 13 22.93 28.60 -45.22
C GLY A 13 22.58 27.13 -45.45
N LEU A 14 22.94 26.57 -46.61
CA LEU A 14 22.75 25.15 -46.91
C LEU A 14 23.62 24.27 -45.99
N LEU A 15 24.88 24.63 -45.74
CA LEU A 15 25.79 23.92 -44.81
C LEU A 15 25.30 23.99 -43.36
N LEU A 16 24.72 25.11 -42.92
CA LEU A 16 24.08 25.25 -41.60
C LEU A 16 22.80 24.40 -41.50
N LEU A 17 22.02 24.27 -42.58
CA LEU A 17 20.85 23.40 -42.65
C LEU A 17 21.23 21.91 -42.66
N TYR A 18 22.33 21.52 -43.33
CA TYR A 18 22.89 20.15 -43.25
C TYR A 18 23.60 19.86 -41.91
N GLY A 19 24.01 20.91 -41.17
CA GLY A 19 24.67 20.82 -39.88
C GLY A 19 23.72 20.59 -38.69
N VAL A 20 22.40 20.69 -38.88
CA VAL A 20 21.42 20.24 -37.89
C VAL A 20 21.29 18.73 -38.01
N CYS A 21 22.33 18.02 -37.57
CA CYS A 21 22.20 16.60 -37.24
C CYS A 21 21.11 16.53 -36.17
N SER A 22 19.94 16.02 -36.55
CA SER A 22 18.90 15.69 -35.59
C SER A 22 19.51 14.63 -34.68
N ALA A 23 20.02 15.04 -33.52
CA ALA A 23 20.55 14.13 -32.53
C ALA A 23 19.36 13.25 -32.10
N LEU A 24 19.31 12.04 -32.65
CA LEU A 24 18.32 11.05 -32.27
C LEU A 24 18.57 10.74 -30.79
N SER A 25 17.60 11.09 -29.95
CA SER A 25 17.76 11.13 -28.51
C SER A 25 16.94 10.03 -27.83
N LEU A 26 17.56 9.27 -26.94
CA LEU A 26 16.85 8.29 -26.14
C LEU A 26 16.55 8.87 -24.76
N GLU A 27 15.26 8.99 -24.44
CA GLU A 27 14.79 9.42 -23.13
C GLU A 27 14.44 8.20 -22.28
N ILE A 28 14.96 8.11 -21.06
CA ILE A 28 14.69 7.02 -20.11
C ILE A 28 14.13 7.62 -18.83
N LYS A 29 13.05 7.01 -18.30
CA LYS A 29 12.36 7.41 -17.07
C LYS A 29 12.23 6.23 -16.13
N VAL A 30 12.58 6.45 -14.88
CA VAL A 30 12.45 5.50 -13.77
C VAL A 30 11.86 6.22 -12.57
N ASP A 31 11.35 5.47 -11.61
CA ASP A 31 11.01 6.02 -10.29
C ASP A 31 12.32 6.25 -9.51
N PRO A 32 12.62 7.48 -9.03
CA PRO A 32 13.91 7.80 -8.41
C PRO A 32 14.09 7.10 -7.06
N GLU A 33 12.99 6.85 -6.34
CA GLU A 33 12.98 6.14 -5.07
C GLU A 33 11.80 5.17 -5.04
N VAL A 34 12.08 3.94 -4.64
CA VAL A 34 11.08 2.87 -4.51
C VAL A 34 11.22 2.28 -3.12
N GLN A 35 10.10 2.18 -2.40
CA GLN A 35 10.05 1.51 -1.11
C GLN A 35 9.35 0.17 -1.25
N ALA A 36 9.90 -0.86 -0.62
CA ALA A 36 9.35 -2.19 -0.60
C ALA A 36 9.57 -2.86 0.75
N PHE A 37 8.91 -3.99 0.96
CA PHE A 37 9.00 -4.74 2.20
C PHE A 37 9.75 -6.06 2.03
N VAL A 38 10.36 -6.53 3.10
CA VAL A 38 11.00 -7.85 3.16
C VAL A 38 10.00 -8.95 2.77
N ASP A 39 10.48 -9.96 2.06
CA ASP A 39 9.73 -11.10 1.51
C ASP A 39 8.69 -10.75 0.43
N GLU A 40 8.62 -9.50 -0.03
CA GLU A 40 7.74 -9.10 -1.12
C GLU A 40 8.44 -9.09 -2.48
N GLN A 41 7.62 -8.96 -3.52
CA GLN A 41 8.07 -8.65 -4.86
C GLN A 41 7.97 -7.14 -5.10
N VAL A 42 9.01 -6.56 -5.70
CA VAL A 42 9.00 -5.17 -6.19
C VAL A 42 9.21 -5.14 -7.69
N THR A 43 8.55 -4.19 -8.36
CA THR A 43 8.82 -3.89 -9.77
C THR A 43 9.61 -2.59 -9.86
N LEU A 44 10.78 -2.66 -10.48
CA LEU A 44 11.57 -1.47 -10.83
C LEU A 44 11.14 -1.00 -12.22
N LYS A 45 10.39 0.09 -12.26
CA LYS A 45 9.86 0.64 -13.51
C LYS A 45 10.96 1.35 -14.30
N CYS A 46 11.06 1.00 -15.58
CA CYS A 46 11.89 1.71 -16.54
C CYS A 46 11.12 1.85 -17.85
N SER A 47 10.80 3.09 -18.21
CA SER A 47 10.16 3.41 -19.48
C SER A 47 11.12 4.21 -20.34
N PHE A 48 11.12 3.99 -21.65
CA PHE A 48 11.98 4.70 -22.57
C PHE A 48 11.22 5.16 -23.81
N ARG A 49 11.65 6.28 -24.36
CA ARG A 49 11.15 6.84 -25.62
C ARG A 49 12.33 7.04 -26.56
N SER A 50 12.25 6.39 -27.72
CA SER A 50 13.27 6.43 -28.77
C SER A 50 12.70 7.14 -30.00
N PHE A 51 13.54 7.90 -30.71
CA PHE A 51 13.15 8.47 -32.01
C PHE A 51 13.40 7.48 -33.15
N SER A 52 14.37 6.58 -32.99
CA SER A 52 14.59 5.50 -33.93
C SER A 52 13.61 4.35 -33.74
N PRO A 53 13.25 3.63 -34.82
CA PRO A 53 12.50 2.39 -34.70
C PRO A 53 13.18 1.41 -33.75
N ILE A 54 12.38 0.67 -32.99
CA ILE A 54 12.90 -0.38 -32.11
C ILE A 54 13.27 -1.59 -32.96
N THR A 55 14.52 -2.04 -32.84
CA THR A 55 15.06 -3.16 -33.62
C THR A 55 15.65 -4.23 -32.71
N GLN A 56 16.04 -5.39 -33.28
CA GLN A 56 16.73 -6.46 -32.56
C GLN A 56 18.11 -6.05 -32.00
N LYS A 57 18.65 -4.90 -32.44
CA LYS A 57 19.89 -4.33 -31.92
C LYS A 57 19.70 -3.59 -30.60
N LEU A 58 18.46 -3.35 -30.18
CA LEU A 58 18.16 -2.72 -28.90
C LEU A 58 18.65 -3.63 -27.76
N THR A 59 19.34 -3.03 -26.79
CA THR A 59 19.74 -3.72 -25.56
C THR A 59 19.21 -2.98 -24.35
N VAL A 60 18.89 -3.74 -23.30
CA VAL A 60 18.59 -3.21 -21.96
C VAL A 60 19.53 -3.88 -20.97
N ASP A 61 20.20 -3.08 -20.17
CA ASP A 61 21.04 -3.53 -19.06
C ASP A 61 20.49 -2.96 -17.76
N TRP A 62 20.30 -3.83 -16.76
CA TRP A 62 20.12 -3.40 -15.39
C TRP A 62 21.37 -3.70 -14.58
N THR A 63 21.81 -2.71 -13.83
CA THR A 63 22.92 -2.85 -12.89
C THR A 63 22.51 -2.45 -11.48
N TYR A 64 23.21 -3.03 -10.51
CA TYR A 64 23.01 -2.83 -9.08
C TYR A 64 24.28 -2.32 -8.42
N GLN A 65 24.13 -1.38 -7.50
CA GLN A 65 25.18 -0.92 -6.61
C GLN A 65 24.69 -0.97 -5.15
N PRO A 66 25.36 -1.71 -4.25
CA PRO A 66 25.01 -1.77 -2.84
C PRO A 66 25.07 -0.39 -2.14
N LEU A 67 24.23 -0.18 -1.13
CA LEU A 67 24.22 1.05 -0.33
C LEU A 67 25.56 1.30 0.40
N THR A 68 26.26 0.23 0.79
CA THR A 68 27.58 0.28 1.43
C THR A 68 28.69 0.80 0.51
N GLY A 69 28.37 1.07 -0.76
CA GLY A 69 29.35 1.27 -1.80
C GLY A 69 29.93 -0.05 -2.30
N GLY A 70 30.69 0.02 -3.39
CA GLY A 70 31.31 -1.15 -4.02
C GLY A 70 31.19 -1.14 -5.54
N ARG A 71 31.58 -2.27 -6.14
CA ARG A 71 31.54 -2.49 -7.59
C ARG A 71 30.09 -2.63 -8.05
N MET A 72 29.78 -2.01 -9.19
CA MET A 72 28.51 -2.19 -9.87
C MET A 72 28.42 -3.61 -10.45
N GLU A 73 27.30 -4.28 -10.22
CA GLU A 73 27.02 -5.63 -10.71
C GLU A 73 25.94 -5.60 -11.79
N THR A 74 26.14 -6.29 -12.90
CA THR A 74 25.09 -6.50 -13.90
C THR A 74 24.16 -7.60 -13.42
N ILE A 75 22.88 -7.28 -13.26
CA ILE A 75 21.89 -8.18 -12.70
C ILE A 75 20.90 -8.71 -13.75
N PHE A 76 20.80 -8.05 -14.89
CA PHE A 76 19.94 -8.45 -15.99
C PHE A 76 20.40 -7.83 -17.30
N HIS A 77 20.29 -8.59 -18.38
CA HIS A 77 20.53 -8.16 -19.75
C HIS A 77 19.36 -8.58 -20.66
N TYR A 78 18.98 -7.74 -21.61
CA TYR A 78 18.04 -8.10 -22.66
C TYR A 78 18.61 -7.74 -24.03
N GLN A 79 18.53 -8.70 -24.95
CA GLN A 79 18.76 -8.49 -26.37
C GLN A 79 17.91 -9.48 -27.16
N SER A 80 16.74 -9.03 -27.61
CA SER A 80 15.66 -9.86 -28.18
C SER A 80 15.07 -10.93 -27.23
N VAL A 81 15.88 -11.44 -26.31
CA VAL A 81 15.58 -12.40 -25.25
C VAL A 81 16.10 -11.85 -23.93
N ALA A 82 15.44 -12.20 -22.82
CA ALA A 82 15.82 -11.83 -21.47
C ALA A 82 16.87 -12.79 -20.89
N TYR A 83 17.91 -12.24 -20.28
CA TYR A 83 19.01 -12.94 -19.63
C TYR A 83 19.19 -12.40 -18.19
N PRO A 84 18.43 -12.93 -17.22
CA PRO A 84 18.67 -12.66 -15.80
C PRO A 84 20.06 -13.16 -15.36
N ALA A 85 20.67 -12.52 -14.37
CA ALA A 85 21.95 -12.96 -13.83
C ALA A 85 21.83 -14.36 -13.20
N VAL A 86 22.77 -15.23 -13.58
CA VAL A 86 22.88 -16.62 -13.07
C VAL A 86 23.79 -16.73 -11.84
N VAL A 87 24.42 -15.64 -11.44
CA VAL A 87 25.35 -15.54 -10.30
C VAL A 87 25.14 -14.21 -9.57
N GLY A 88 25.65 -14.11 -8.34
CA GLY A 88 25.57 -12.90 -7.53
C GLY A 88 24.29 -12.78 -6.72
N THR A 89 24.09 -11.61 -6.13
CA THR A 89 23.09 -11.34 -5.08
C THR A 89 21.64 -11.59 -5.53
N PHE A 90 21.34 -11.37 -6.81
CA PHE A 90 19.98 -11.43 -7.37
C PHE A 90 19.70 -12.68 -8.21
N ARG A 91 20.59 -13.67 -8.13
CA ARG A 91 20.41 -14.94 -8.82
C ARG A 91 19.02 -15.53 -8.54
N ASP A 92 18.35 -15.98 -9.59
CA ASP A 92 17.03 -16.64 -9.55
C ASP A 92 15.87 -15.80 -8.97
N ARG A 93 16.10 -14.50 -8.68
CA ARG A 93 15.10 -13.58 -8.11
C ARG A 93 14.61 -12.50 -9.07
N ILE A 94 15.26 -12.35 -10.22
CA ILE A 94 14.89 -11.34 -11.24
C ILE A 94 14.00 -11.96 -12.32
N SER A 95 12.93 -11.25 -12.63
CA SER A 95 12.00 -11.58 -13.71
C SER A 95 11.82 -10.38 -14.64
N TRP A 96 11.74 -10.65 -15.94
CA TRP A 96 11.42 -9.64 -16.94
C TRP A 96 9.91 -9.39 -16.96
N VAL A 97 9.50 -8.15 -16.76
CA VAL A 97 8.08 -7.74 -16.79
C VAL A 97 7.81 -6.64 -17.83
N GLY A 98 8.86 -6.15 -18.50
CA GLY A 98 8.77 -5.12 -19.52
C GLY A 98 8.27 -5.60 -20.88
N ASN A 99 8.05 -4.64 -21.77
CA ASN A 99 7.72 -4.85 -23.17
C ASN A 99 8.44 -3.80 -24.00
N VAL A 100 9.60 -4.17 -24.57
CA VAL A 100 10.43 -3.22 -25.32
C VAL A 100 9.69 -2.61 -26.50
N ALA A 101 8.78 -3.34 -27.16
CA ALA A 101 7.99 -2.81 -28.27
C ALA A 101 7.05 -1.66 -27.86
N LYS A 102 6.74 -1.57 -26.56
CA LYS A 102 5.95 -0.49 -25.96
C LYS A 102 6.80 0.54 -25.21
N GLY A 103 8.13 0.47 -25.33
CA GLY A 103 9.03 1.36 -24.59
C GLY A 103 9.14 1.03 -23.11
N ASP A 104 8.92 -0.24 -22.72
CA ASP A 104 8.98 -0.68 -21.32
C ASP A 104 10.13 -1.67 -21.11
N ALA A 105 11.03 -1.31 -20.20
CA ALA A 105 12.26 -2.00 -19.83
C ALA A 105 12.27 -2.49 -18.36
N SER A 106 11.09 -2.63 -17.76
CA SER A 106 10.94 -2.93 -16.33
C SER A 106 11.32 -4.36 -15.95
N ILE A 107 11.88 -4.52 -14.76
CA ILE A 107 12.17 -5.82 -14.12
C ILE A 107 11.44 -5.93 -12.79
N ALA A 108 11.20 -7.15 -12.33
CA ALA A 108 10.70 -7.40 -10.98
C ALA A 108 11.68 -8.28 -10.20
N ILE A 109 11.89 -7.91 -8.93
CA ILE A 109 12.75 -8.61 -7.96
C ILE A 109 11.84 -9.28 -6.94
N GLN A 110 12.00 -10.58 -6.76
CA GLN A 110 11.24 -11.40 -5.82
C GLN A 110 12.01 -11.63 -4.52
N ASN A 111 11.29 -11.99 -3.45
CA ASN A 111 11.86 -12.36 -2.15
C ASN A 111 12.90 -11.34 -1.67
N LEU A 112 12.44 -10.10 -1.48
CA LEU A 112 13.31 -9.01 -1.05
C LEU A 112 13.89 -9.23 0.34
N THR A 113 15.14 -8.80 0.51
CA THR A 113 15.88 -8.84 1.76
C THR A 113 16.46 -7.46 2.08
N MET A 114 16.86 -7.24 3.32
CA MET A 114 17.51 -5.99 3.73
C MET A 114 18.84 -5.72 3.00
N ASN A 115 19.47 -6.75 2.46
CA ASN A 115 20.73 -6.64 1.71
C ASN A 115 20.53 -6.19 0.26
N ASP A 116 19.28 -6.13 -0.21
CA ASP A 116 18.92 -5.65 -1.55
C ASP A 116 18.82 -4.11 -1.61
N ASN A 117 19.00 -3.44 -0.47
CA ASN A 117 19.09 -1.99 -0.36
C ASN A 117 20.26 -1.46 -1.19
N GLY A 118 19.94 -0.60 -2.16
CA GLY A 118 20.94 -0.03 -3.03
C GLY A 118 20.36 0.77 -4.19
N THR A 119 21.22 1.04 -5.15
CA THR A 119 20.91 1.84 -6.33
C THR A 119 20.89 0.95 -7.57
N PHE A 120 19.79 0.98 -8.29
CA PHE A 120 19.58 0.26 -9.53
C PHE A 120 19.63 1.23 -10.71
N THR A 121 20.29 0.83 -11.79
CA THR A 121 20.45 1.68 -12.98
C THR A 121 19.89 0.94 -14.20
N CYS A 122 19.01 1.60 -14.95
CA CYS A 122 18.44 1.08 -16.19
C CYS A 122 19.12 1.77 -17.39
N ALA A 123 19.92 1.03 -18.14
CA ALA A 123 20.55 1.51 -19.36
C ALA A 123 19.91 0.87 -20.59
N VAL A 124 19.27 1.69 -21.42
CA VAL A 124 18.69 1.26 -22.70
C VAL A 124 19.58 1.80 -23.82
N LYS A 125 19.87 0.98 -24.83
CA LYS A 125 20.61 1.40 -26.03
C LYS A 125 19.81 1.02 -27.26
N ASN A 126 19.47 1.99 -28.11
CA ASN A 126 18.83 1.74 -29.39
C ASN A 126 19.55 2.51 -30.50
N PRO A 127 20.64 1.96 -31.08
CA PRO A 127 21.41 2.66 -32.10
C PRO A 127 20.53 3.07 -33.30
N PRO A 128 20.72 4.28 -33.88
CA PRO A 128 21.79 5.25 -33.60
C PRO A 128 21.50 6.23 -32.45
N ASP A 129 20.42 6.05 -31.68
CA ASP A 129 20.06 6.99 -30.60
C ASP A 129 21.15 7.05 -29.53
N VAL A 130 21.43 8.26 -29.07
CA VAL A 130 22.35 8.53 -27.96
C VAL A 130 21.55 9.00 -26.75
N HIS A 131 21.87 8.49 -25.57
CA HIS A 131 21.37 9.02 -24.31
C HIS A 131 22.48 9.79 -23.59
N HIS A 132 22.12 10.85 -22.87
CA HIS A 132 23.09 11.66 -22.12
C HIS A 132 23.07 11.39 -20.62
N ASN A 133 21.95 10.88 -20.08
CA ASN A 133 21.79 10.60 -18.67
C ASN A 133 21.20 9.20 -18.47
N ILE A 134 21.82 8.40 -17.60
CA ILE A 134 21.33 7.08 -17.25
C ILE A 134 20.65 7.21 -15.88
N PRO A 135 19.31 7.14 -15.82
CA PRO A 135 18.60 7.37 -14.59
C PRO A 135 18.80 6.21 -13.60
N GLN A 136 18.67 6.52 -12.32
CA GLN A 136 18.89 5.60 -11.22
C GLN A 136 17.66 5.54 -10.31
N THR A 137 17.40 4.36 -9.76
CA THR A 137 16.36 4.08 -8.77
C THR A 137 17.01 3.65 -7.47
N LYS A 138 16.74 4.37 -6.38
CA LYS A 138 17.12 3.95 -5.04
C LYS A 138 16.02 3.05 -4.46
N LEU A 139 16.36 1.78 -4.20
CA LEU A 139 15.46 0.84 -3.54
C LEU A 139 15.71 0.84 -2.04
N THR A 140 14.67 1.09 -1.27
CA THR A 140 14.67 1.02 0.19
C THR A 140 13.75 -0.11 0.65
N VAL A 141 14.34 -1.19 1.17
CA VAL A 141 13.65 -2.35 1.75
C VAL A 141 13.53 -2.17 3.26
N THR A 142 12.31 -2.33 3.79
CA THR A 142 12.01 -2.20 5.22
C THR A 142 11.15 -3.35 5.72
N HIS A 143 11.08 -3.55 7.03
CA HIS A 143 10.10 -4.47 7.61
C HIS A 143 8.74 -3.80 7.71
N ARG A 144 7.66 -4.56 7.47
CA ARG A 144 6.32 -4.10 7.87
C ARG A 144 6.27 -3.95 9.38
N GLY A 145 6.05 -2.73 9.85
CA GLY A 145 5.84 -2.49 11.28
C GLY A 145 4.57 -3.19 11.76
N PHE A 146 4.63 -3.80 12.96
CA PHE A 146 3.47 -4.39 13.63
C PHE A 146 2.30 -3.38 13.74
N SER A 147 2.63 -2.09 13.94
CA SER A 147 1.66 -0.99 13.96
C SER A 147 0.84 -0.87 12.67
N PHE A 148 1.43 -1.12 11.50
CA PHE A 148 0.71 -0.99 10.23
C PHE A 148 -0.35 -2.10 10.07
N GLN A 149 -0.01 -3.32 10.49
CA GLN A 149 -0.92 -4.47 10.48
C GLN A 149 -2.07 -4.27 11.47
N LEU A 150 -1.76 -3.84 12.70
CA LEU A 150 -2.79 -3.54 13.70
C LEU A 150 -3.71 -2.41 13.26
N THR A 151 -3.17 -1.35 12.67
CA THR A 151 -3.97 -0.20 12.20
C THR A 151 -4.95 -0.64 11.12
N SER A 152 -4.51 -1.43 10.14
CA SER A 152 -5.38 -1.97 9.09
C SER A 152 -6.47 -2.88 9.67
N ALA A 153 -6.10 -3.82 10.54
CA ALA A 153 -7.06 -4.74 11.17
C ALA A 153 -8.09 -4.01 12.03
N VAL A 154 -7.65 -3.02 12.83
CA VAL A 154 -8.54 -2.18 13.65
C VAL A 154 -9.48 -1.36 12.76
N LEU A 155 -8.99 -0.76 11.68
CA LEU A 155 -9.83 0.00 10.74
C LEU A 155 -10.91 -0.88 10.09
N LEU A 156 -10.55 -2.08 9.62
CA LEU A 156 -11.50 -3.02 9.02
C LEU A 156 -12.52 -3.52 10.06
N SER A 157 -12.06 -3.82 11.27
CA SER A 157 -12.92 -4.20 12.40
C SER A 157 -13.95 -3.10 12.69
N ILE A 158 -13.51 -1.85 12.87
CA ILE A 158 -14.37 -0.69 13.08
C ILE A 158 -15.42 -0.56 11.97
N LEU A 159 -15.03 -0.72 10.71
CA LEU A 159 -15.91 -0.56 9.55
C LEU A 159 -17.02 -1.61 9.48
N VAL A 160 -16.81 -2.82 10.02
CA VAL A 160 -17.79 -3.91 10.03
C VAL A 160 -18.61 -3.94 11.33
N PHE A 161 -17.97 -3.78 12.49
CA PHE A 161 -18.62 -3.92 13.79
C PHE A 161 -19.41 -2.68 14.22
N LEU A 162 -18.97 -1.46 13.87
CA LEU A 162 -19.75 -0.26 14.19
C LEU A 162 -21.15 -0.22 13.55
N PRO A 163 -21.32 -0.41 12.23
CA PRO A 163 -22.66 -0.35 11.63
C PRO A 163 -23.57 -1.47 12.13
N SER A 164 -23.05 -2.68 12.36
CA SER A 164 -23.83 -3.78 12.91
C SER A 164 -24.29 -3.48 14.35
N ALA A 165 -23.40 -2.96 15.20
CA ALA A 165 -23.75 -2.51 16.54
C ALA A 165 -24.82 -1.41 16.53
N ILE A 166 -24.71 -0.43 15.63
CA ILE A 166 -25.72 0.64 15.47
C ILE A 166 -27.09 0.05 15.11
N VAL A 167 -27.15 -0.90 14.16
CA VAL A 167 -28.41 -1.56 13.78
C VAL A 167 -29.02 -2.31 14.96
N VAL A 168 -28.22 -3.09 15.69
CA VAL A 168 -28.69 -3.84 16.88
C VAL A 168 -29.25 -2.88 17.94
N ILE A 169 -28.54 -1.79 18.23
CA ILE A 169 -28.99 -0.76 19.19
C ILE A 169 -30.32 -0.14 18.72
N LEU A 170 -30.45 0.20 17.44
CA LEU A 170 -31.70 0.75 16.89
C LEU A 170 -32.87 -0.24 17.00
N LEU A 171 -32.62 -1.53 16.77
CA LEU A 171 -33.63 -2.58 16.94
C LEU A 171 -34.04 -2.70 18.42
N LEU A 172 -33.09 -2.75 19.36
CA LEU A 172 -33.37 -2.81 20.79
C LEU A 172 -34.19 -1.60 21.27
N VAL A 173 -33.86 -0.39 20.82
CA VAL A 173 -34.61 0.84 21.15
C VAL A 173 -36.04 0.78 20.59
N ARG A 174 -36.24 0.30 19.35
CA ARG A 174 -37.58 0.13 18.77
C ARG A 174 -38.42 -0.89 19.55
N MET A 175 -37.81 -2.02 19.93
CA MET A 175 -38.49 -3.05 20.73
C MET A 175 -38.83 -2.54 22.14
N GLY A 176 -37.92 -1.81 22.79
CA GLY A 176 -38.15 -1.19 24.10
C GLY A 176 -39.24 -0.12 24.09
N ARG A 177 -39.28 0.75 23.06
CA ARG A 177 -40.37 1.74 22.88
C ARG A 177 -41.72 1.05 22.66
N LYS A 178 -41.76 -0.01 21.86
CA LYS A 178 -43.00 -0.78 21.61
C LYS A 178 -43.51 -1.46 22.90
N PHE A 179 -42.61 -2.05 23.69
CA PHE A 179 -42.95 -2.67 24.97
C PHE A 179 -43.36 -1.65 26.04
N GLY A 180 -42.72 -0.47 26.08
CA GLY A 180 -43.09 0.65 26.94
C GLY A 180 -44.47 1.22 26.61
N VAL A 181 -44.81 1.35 25.33
CA VAL A 181 -46.14 1.76 24.84
C VAL A 181 -47.20 0.72 25.19
N LEU A 182 -46.92 -0.58 25.01
CA LEU A 182 -47.80 -1.68 25.43
C LEU A 182 -48.02 -1.70 26.96
N LYS A 183 -46.99 -1.41 27.75
CA LYS A 183 -47.07 -1.32 29.21
C LYS A 183 -47.87 -0.10 29.69
N HIS A 184 -47.71 1.06 29.04
CA HIS A 184 -48.54 2.24 29.32
C HIS A 184 -50.01 2.02 28.94
N ARG A 185 -50.28 1.32 27.83
CA ARG A 185 -51.64 0.96 27.41
C ARG A 185 -52.33 0.00 28.40
N LYS A 186 -51.56 -0.89 29.07
CA LYS A 186 -52.07 -1.74 30.16
C LYS A 186 -52.33 -0.99 31.48
N LYS A 187 -51.55 0.05 31.81
CA LYS A 187 -51.73 0.83 33.06
C LYS A 187 -52.90 1.82 33.03
N SER A 188 -53.37 2.24 31.85
CA SER A 188 -54.48 3.21 31.71
C SER A 188 -55.89 2.63 31.94
N GLY A 189 -56.03 1.32 32.16
CA GLY A 189 -57.32 0.62 32.20
C GLY A 189 -57.92 0.30 33.58
N TYR A 190 -57.24 0.61 34.69
CA TYR A 190 -57.75 0.31 36.04
C TYR A 190 -58.15 1.61 36.77
N LYS A 191 -59.41 2.04 36.57
CA LYS A 191 -60.10 2.96 37.49
C LYS A 191 -61.07 2.14 38.33
N LYS A 192 -60.89 2.09 39.65
CA LYS A 192 -61.94 1.72 40.61
C LYS A 192 -61.98 2.75 41.74
N SER A 193 -63.22 3.16 42.03
CA SER A 193 -63.68 4.28 42.84
C SER A 193 -63.16 4.30 44.28
N SER A 194 -63.00 5.52 44.79
CA SER A 194 -62.90 5.88 46.21
C SER A 194 -64.30 5.89 46.86
N ILE A 195 -64.42 5.32 48.06
CA ILE A 195 -65.46 5.67 49.04
C ILE A 195 -64.86 5.46 50.45
N GLU A 196 -64.96 6.52 51.26
CA GLU A 196 -65.09 6.68 52.74
C GLU A 196 -64.85 5.46 53.66
N VAL A 197 -64.40 5.53 54.92
CA VAL A 197 -64.22 6.60 55.93
C VAL A 197 -63.49 5.98 57.15
N SER A 198 -62.87 6.84 57.94
CA SER A 198 -62.53 6.72 59.37
C SER A 198 -61.47 5.76 59.93
N ASP A 199 -60.73 6.42 60.83
CA ASP A 199 -60.16 6.01 62.12
C ASP A 199 -58.79 5.32 62.18
N GLU A 200 -58.04 5.85 63.14
CA GLU A 200 -56.62 5.71 63.46
C GLU A 200 -56.34 4.36 64.21
N PRO A 201 -55.14 4.17 64.79
CA PRO A 201 -53.98 3.43 64.27
C PRO A 201 -53.83 2.01 64.88
N GLU A 202 -52.98 1.14 64.27
CA GLU A 202 -51.95 0.34 64.96
C GLU A 202 -51.37 -0.82 64.10
N HIS A 203 -50.05 -0.98 64.24
CA HIS A 203 -49.23 -2.20 64.17
C HIS A 203 -49.36 -3.20 62.98
N THR A 204 -48.24 -3.45 62.28
CA THR A 204 -47.37 -4.65 62.46
C THR A 204 -46.53 -4.93 61.19
N GLU A 205 -45.22 -5.10 61.41
CA GLU A 205 -44.20 -5.83 60.64
C GLU A 205 -43.80 -5.45 59.20
N GLN A 206 -42.48 -5.26 59.09
CA GLN A 206 -41.70 -4.83 57.95
C GLN A 206 -41.00 -6.06 57.36
N GLY A 207 -41.52 -6.60 56.26
CA GLY A 207 -40.91 -7.71 55.51
C GLY A 207 -40.25 -7.23 54.23
N THR A 208 -39.00 -6.76 54.31
CA THR A 208 -38.17 -6.44 53.14
C THR A 208 -37.56 -7.71 52.56
N CYS A 209 -38.08 -8.17 51.42
CA CYS A 209 -37.39 -9.15 50.57
C CYS A 209 -37.43 -8.70 49.11
N LEU A 210 -36.60 -7.72 48.76
CA LEU A 210 -36.29 -7.37 47.38
C LEU A 210 -34.79 -7.10 47.28
N GLY A 211 -34.03 -8.20 47.34
CA GLY A 211 -32.58 -8.19 47.27
C GLY A 211 -32.06 -9.55 46.84
N ARG A 212 -32.44 -10.03 45.65
CA ARG A 212 -31.74 -11.17 45.03
C ARG A 212 -31.79 -11.10 43.50
N MET A 213 -30.60 -11.28 42.91
CA MET A 213 -30.19 -11.18 41.50
C MET A 213 -29.72 -9.77 41.11
N GLY A 214 -28.48 -9.37 41.40
CA GLY A 214 -27.24 -10.16 41.52
C GLY A 214 -26.33 -9.82 40.35
N THR A 215 -25.74 -8.63 40.42
CA THR A 215 -24.53 -8.22 39.72
C THR A 215 -23.43 -9.26 39.95
N TRP A 216 -23.02 -9.97 38.91
CA TRP A 216 -21.81 -10.79 38.94
C TRP A 216 -20.73 -10.07 38.15
N CYS A 217 -19.98 -9.22 38.85
CA CYS A 217 -18.63 -8.85 38.48
C CYS A 217 -17.79 -8.80 39.76
N LEU A 218 -16.65 -9.49 39.70
CA LEU A 218 -15.41 -9.26 40.48
C LEU A 218 -15.44 -9.67 41.96
N GLN A 219 -14.68 -10.72 42.29
CA GLN A 219 -13.53 -10.68 43.22
C GLN A 219 -13.39 -11.99 44.04
N CYS A 220 -12.60 -12.96 43.55
CA CYS A 220 -11.82 -13.93 44.34
C CYS A 220 -10.64 -14.28 43.42
N VAL A 221 -9.46 -13.64 43.44
CA VAL A 221 -8.47 -13.42 44.52
C VAL A 221 -8.21 -14.69 45.31
N ASP A 222 -6.97 -15.15 45.13
CA ASP A 222 -6.29 -16.31 45.70
C ASP A 222 -6.42 -16.49 47.21
N THR A 223 -6.47 -17.75 47.64
CA THR A 223 -5.87 -18.21 48.89
C THR A 223 -5.38 -19.66 48.72
N ASP A 224 -4.11 -19.84 49.08
CA ASP A 224 -3.31 -21.06 49.13
C ASP A 224 -3.81 -22.12 50.15
N GLU A 225 -3.16 -23.29 50.08
CA GLU A 225 -3.05 -24.41 51.05
C GLU A 225 -4.15 -25.50 51.06
N GLU A 226 -3.81 -26.73 50.64
CA GLU A 226 -3.37 -27.83 51.51
C GLU A 226 -3.18 -29.16 50.73
N GLU A 227 -2.09 -29.86 51.06
CA GLU A 227 -1.74 -31.26 50.72
C GLU A 227 -2.73 -32.26 51.38
N PRO A 228 -2.89 -33.52 50.90
CA PRO A 228 -1.99 -34.58 51.42
C PRO A 228 -1.71 -35.80 50.48
N TYR A 229 -0.60 -36.47 50.82
CA TYR A 229 -0.08 -37.80 50.43
C TYR A 229 0.88 -37.91 49.23
#